data_AF-A0A917ED67-F1
#
_entry.id   AF-A0A917ED67-F1
#
_cell.length_a   1.000
_cell.length_b   1.000
_cell.length_c   1.000
_cell.angle_alpha   90.00
_cell.angle_beta   90.00
_cell.angle_gamma   90.00
#
_symmetry.space_group_name_H-M   'P 1'
#
loop_
_entity.id
_entity.type
_entity.pdbx_description
1 polymer ?
#
loop_
_entity_poly.entity_id
_entity_poly.type
_entity_poly.pdbx_seq_one_letter_code
_entity_poly.pdbx_strand_id
1 'polypeptide(L)'
;MKTLKHSGLALAATLALTGAMTGAGHAASVSPTFTDEGIDTTGTATSTRMFRADLTGLGLTEIVAVTVRDSGSGFGGSTGIYSGFDLDAIFLDLDGLLTTTADRIFASSFLFTAGTTRSGSFAPPSPSGGPTNGSSDASTVDEGWATLDSIDGVFFGTGSLTLGDGGRLTAIFSPEVPVGSSLFLFAGEVSGDPGETLTGFVDVSDTPPPNVPLPAGLVLLASGLAGAGLLRRRGGRF
;
A
#
# COMPACT_ATOMS: atom_id res chain seq x y z
N MET A 1 21.17 6.49 -75.80
CA MET A 1 20.84 5.07 -75.61
C MET A 1 21.44 4.60 -74.29
N LYS A 2 20.62 3.97 -73.44
CA LYS A 2 20.90 3.38 -72.10
C LYS A 2 21.19 4.30 -70.91
N THR A 3 20.08 4.63 -70.25
CA THR A 3 19.83 4.72 -68.80
C THR A 3 20.69 3.82 -67.90
N LEU A 4 21.04 4.35 -66.72
CA LEU A 4 20.94 3.60 -65.46
C LEU A 4 20.79 4.56 -64.27
N LYS A 5 19.54 4.66 -63.80
CA LYS A 5 19.18 5.15 -62.46
C LYS A 5 19.42 4.01 -61.48
N HIS A 6 20.18 4.23 -60.42
CA HIS A 6 20.02 3.47 -59.19
C HIS A 6 19.66 4.42 -58.07
N SER A 7 18.37 4.42 -57.81
CA SER A 7 17.69 5.00 -56.67
C SER A 7 18.26 4.39 -55.39
N GLY A 8 19.04 5.16 -54.63
CA GLY A 8 19.38 4.82 -53.25
C GLY A 8 18.15 4.99 -52.37
N LEU A 9 17.42 3.90 -52.14
CA LEU A 9 16.27 3.86 -51.26
C LEU A 9 16.75 3.95 -49.80
N ALA A 10 16.22 4.95 -49.10
CA ALA A 10 16.49 5.27 -47.70
C ALA A 10 16.12 4.15 -46.72
N LEU A 11 16.82 4.09 -45.59
CA LEU A 11 16.15 3.89 -44.30
C LEU A 11 17.02 4.46 -43.16
N ALA A 12 16.80 5.74 -42.85
CA ALA A 12 17.17 6.31 -41.57
C ALA A 12 16.22 5.72 -40.51
N ALA A 13 16.76 4.89 -39.61
CA ALA A 13 16.04 4.42 -38.43
C ALA A 13 16.70 5.04 -37.19
N THR A 14 16.65 6.37 -37.10
CA THR A 14 16.91 7.08 -35.84
C THR A 14 15.59 7.08 -35.07
N LEU A 15 15.29 5.97 -34.39
CA LEU A 15 14.14 5.91 -33.50
C LEU A 15 14.48 6.75 -32.25
N ALA A 16 13.87 7.93 -32.19
CA ALA A 16 13.97 8.86 -31.07
C ALA A 16 13.56 8.16 -29.76
N LEU A 17 14.54 7.87 -28.92
CA LEU A 17 14.36 7.35 -27.56
C LEU A 17 14.49 8.48 -26.53
N THR A 18 13.91 9.65 -26.82
CA THR A 18 14.03 10.86 -25.98
C THR A 18 12.66 11.43 -25.62
N GLY A 19 11.78 10.60 -25.06
CA GLY A 19 10.39 11.02 -24.79
C GLY A 19 9.72 10.44 -23.55
N ALA A 20 10.44 9.84 -22.59
CA ALA A 20 9.84 9.27 -21.38
C ALA A 20 10.56 9.71 -20.09
N MET A 21 11.04 10.95 -20.05
CA MET A 21 11.61 11.56 -18.84
C MET A 21 10.94 12.93 -18.60
N THR A 22 9.60 12.99 -18.67
CA THR A 22 8.84 14.17 -18.25
C THR A 22 8.14 13.85 -16.94
N GLY A 23 8.64 14.46 -15.86
CA GLY A 23 7.97 14.55 -14.57
C GLY A 23 8.24 13.40 -13.62
N ALA A 24 9.43 13.36 -13.01
CA ALA A 24 9.49 12.87 -11.63
C ALA A 24 8.77 13.92 -10.78
N GLY A 25 7.45 13.77 -10.60
CA GLY A 25 6.75 14.48 -9.54
C GLY A 25 7.49 14.17 -8.24
N HIS A 26 7.91 15.20 -7.51
CA HIS A 26 8.40 14.99 -6.16
C HIS A 26 7.22 14.45 -5.36
N ALA A 27 7.28 13.17 -4.96
CA ALA A 27 6.31 12.61 -4.04
C ALA A 27 6.32 13.46 -2.76
N ALA A 28 5.22 14.15 -2.46
CA ALA A 28 5.06 14.72 -1.14
C ALA A 28 4.70 13.55 -0.23
N SER A 29 5.53 13.32 0.77
CA SER A 29 5.21 12.41 1.86
C SER A 29 5.26 13.18 3.15
N VAL A 30 4.20 13.06 3.93
CA VAL A 30 4.05 13.71 5.23
C VAL A 30 3.64 12.65 6.23
N SER A 31 4.19 12.76 7.44
CA SER A 31 3.82 11.91 8.56
C SER A 31 2.94 12.73 9.50
N PRO A 32 1.61 12.53 9.52
CA PRO A 32 0.73 13.27 10.41
C PRO A 32 0.96 12.89 11.88
N THR A 33 0.48 13.74 12.78
CA THR A 33 0.45 13.44 14.22
C THR A 33 -0.92 12.89 14.59
N PHE A 34 -0.95 11.80 15.36
CA PHE A 34 -2.18 11.19 15.83
C PHE A 34 -2.62 11.71 17.20
N THR A 35 -3.92 11.82 17.35
CA THR A 35 -4.63 11.99 18.62
C THR A 35 -5.34 10.69 18.94
N ASP A 36 -5.26 10.25 20.20
CA ASP A 36 -6.02 9.09 20.71
C ASP A 36 -7.47 9.51 20.93
N GLU A 37 -8.41 8.85 20.24
CA GLU A 37 -9.85 9.07 20.33
C GLU A 37 -10.52 8.13 21.35
N GLY A 38 -9.72 7.30 22.03
CA GLY A 38 -10.17 6.34 23.02
C GLY A 38 -10.58 5.00 22.40
N ILE A 39 -11.24 4.18 23.21
CA ILE A 39 -11.72 2.86 22.80
C ILE A 39 -13.12 3.02 22.23
N ASP A 40 -13.30 2.59 20.99
CA ASP A 40 -14.63 2.35 20.44
C ASP A 40 -15.17 1.03 21.03
N THR A 41 -16.20 1.16 21.88
CA THR A 41 -16.93 0.03 22.46
C THR A 41 -18.27 -0.19 21.78
N THR A 42 -18.54 0.49 20.66
CA THR A 42 -19.79 0.36 19.93
C THR A 42 -19.68 -0.81 18.95
N GLY A 43 -20.63 -1.75 19.02
CA GLY A 43 -20.68 -2.90 18.11
C GLY A 43 -20.04 -4.19 18.66
N THR A 44 -19.53 -5.02 17.74
CA THR A 44 -18.91 -6.33 18.03
C THR A 44 -17.42 -6.24 18.33
N ALA A 45 -16.79 -5.10 18.03
CA ALA A 45 -15.41 -4.82 18.38
C ALA A 45 -15.26 -4.97 19.90
N THR A 46 -14.36 -5.86 20.31
CA THR A 46 -14.23 -6.17 21.75
C THR A 46 -13.35 -5.18 22.47
N SER A 47 -12.50 -4.41 21.76
CA SER A 47 -11.63 -3.34 22.28
C SER A 47 -10.80 -2.70 21.15
N THR A 48 -11.38 -1.83 20.32
CA THR A 48 -10.59 -1.12 19.30
C THR A 48 -10.26 0.27 19.77
N ARG A 49 -8.97 0.58 19.94
CA ARG A 49 -8.52 1.94 20.22
C ARG A 49 -8.36 2.69 18.91
N MET A 50 -9.05 3.82 18.79
CA MET A 50 -9.06 4.62 17.57
C MET A 50 -8.08 5.79 17.69
N PHE A 51 -7.33 6.00 16.62
CA PHE A 51 -6.41 7.13 16.47
C PHE A 51 -6.84 7.98 15.29
N ARG A 52 -6.82 9.30 15.46
CA ARG A 52 -7.16 10.27 14.41
C ARG A 52 -5.99 11.20 14.09
N ALA A 53 -5.75 11.43 12.81
CA ALA A 53 -4.79 12.41 12.31
C ALA A 53 -5.52 13.44 11.44
N ASP A 54 -5.24 14.73 11.66
CA ASP A 54 -5.68 15.81 10.76
C ASP A 54 -4.72 15.87 9.56
N LEU A 55 -5.27 15.75 8.36
CA LEU A 55 -4.49 15.81 7.12
C LEU A 55 -4.51 17.21 6.48
N THR A 56 -5.31 18.13 7.01
CA THR A 56 -5.40 19.49 6.51
C THR A 56 -4.12 20.27 6.83
N GLY A 57 -3.71 21.16 5.93
CA GLY A 57 -2.53 22.01 6.14
C GLY A 57 -1.18 21.30 6.02
N LEU A 58 -1.14 20.00 5.70
CA LEU A 58 0.11 19.26 5.45
C LEU A 58 0.72 19.53 4.07
N GLY A 59 0.11 20.40 3.26
CA GLY A 59 0.57 20.72 1.90
C GLY A 59 0.22 19.67 0.85
N LEU A 60 -0.57 18.66 1.21
CA LEU A 60 -1.17 17.70 0.29
C LEU A 60 -2.40 18.31 -0.38
N THR A 61 -2.60 18.03 -1.66
CA THR A 61 -3.81 18.41 -2.41
C THR A 61 -4.80 17.25 -2.53
N GLU A 62 -4.30 16.02 -2.49
CA GLU A 62 -5.08 14.79 -2.55
C GLU A 62 -4.35 13.67 -1.82
N ILE A 63 -5.09 12.62 -1.47
CA ILE A 63 -4.59 11.40 -0.86
C ILE A 63 -4.75 10.28 -1.87
N VAL A 64 -3.63 9.71 -2.28
CA VAL A 64 -3.59 8.50 -3.11
C VAL A 64 -3.30 7.28 -2.26
N ALA A 65 -2.44 7.43 -1.25
CA ALA A 65 -2.04 6.31 -0.41
C ALA A 65 -1.75 6.73 1.04
N VAL A 66 -2.04 5.80 1.95
CA VAL A 66 -1.67 5.87 3.36
C VAL A 66 -0.91 4.60 3.72
N THR A 67 0.33 4.74 4.21
CA THR A 67 1.15 3.61 4.63
C THR A 67 1.27 3.56 6.13
N VAL A 68 0.77 2.50 6.76
CA VAL A 68 1.02 2.18 8.18
C VAL A 68 2.17 1.18 8.24
N ARG A 69 3.15 1.40 9.12
CA ARG A 69 4.30 0.51 9.32
C ARG A 69 4.42 0.16 10.77
N ASP A 70 4.66 -1.09 11.12
CA ASP A 70 5.11 -1.43 12.45
C ASP A 70 6.54 -0.87 12.71
N SER A 71 6.82 -0.48 13.96
CA SER A 71 8.11 0.10 14.37
C SER A 71 9.31 -0.84 14.24
N GLY A 72 9.08 -2.15 14.26
CA GLY A 72 10.10 -3.17 14.41
C GLY A 72 10.78 -3.19 15.78
N SER A 73 10.21 -2.53 16.79
CA SER A 73 10.80 -2.44 18.12
C SER A 73 10.71 -3.75 18.92
N GLY A 74 9.85 -4.67 18.51
CA GLY A 74 9.56 -5.91 19.24
C GLY A 74 8.69 -5.70 20.49
N PHE A 75 8.12 -4.51 20.67
CA PHE A 75 7.15 -4.17 21.71
C PHE A 75 5.73 -4.03 21.11
N GLY A 76 4.70 -4.25 21.94
CA GLY A 76 3.31 -4.35 21.49
C GLY A 76 2.99 -5.73 20.89
N GLY A 77 1.71 -6.05 20.79
CA GLY A 77 1.17 -7.31 20.30
C GLY A 77 1.54 -8.52 21.16
N SER A 78 1.08 -9.69 20.73
CA SER A 78 1.45 -10.99 21.32
C SER A 78 2.52 -11.73 20.50
N THR A 79 3.08 -12.81 21.03
CA THR A 79 3.96 -13.67 20.22
C THR A 79 3.19 -14.35 19.08
N GLY A 80 3.90 -14.94 18.12
CA GLY A 80 3.30 -15.66 17.01
C GLY A 80 2.67 -14.72 15.97
N ILE A 81 1.53 -15.13 15.41
CA ILE A 81 0.86 -14.42 14.30
C ILE A 81 0.32 -13.03 14.68
N TYR A 82 0.31 -12.68 15.97
CA TYR A 82 -0.13 -11.41 16.55
C TYR A 82 1.04 -10.51 16.97
N SER A 83 2.21 -10.67 16.34
CA SER A 83 3.39 -9.87 16.66
C SER A 83 3.33 -8.49 16.00
N GLY A 84 3.63 -7.45 16.77
CA GLY A 84 3.57 -6.06 16.29
C GLY A 84 2.15 -5.50 16.35
N PHE A 85 1.90 -4.47 15.54
CA PHE A 85 0.63 -3.73 15.51
C PHE A 85 -0.53 -4.54 14.88
N ASP A 86 -1.65 -4.60 15.59
CA ASP A 86 -2.90 -5.27 15.17
C ASP A 86 -3.89 -4.24 14.60
N LEU A 87 -3.85 -4.00 13.29
CA LEU A 87 -4.70 -3.03 12.61
C LEU A 87 -6.12 -3.58 12.41
N ASP A 88 -7.11 -2.97 13.05
CA ASP A 88 -8.55 -3.26 12.88
C ASP A 88 -9.12 -2.50 11.68
N ALA A 89 -8.97 -1.18 11.68
CA ALA A 89 -9.63 -0.29 10.73
C ALA A 89 -8.67 0.74 10.16
N ILE A 90 -8.84 1.11 8.89
CA ILE A 90 -8.18 2.28 8.32
C ILE A 90 -9.07 2.97 7.28
N PHE A 91 -9.36 4.24 7.50
CA PHE A 91 -10.21 5.01 6.59
C PHE A 91 -9.94 6.51 6.69
N LEU A 92 -10.28 7.23 5.63
CA LEU A 92 -10.36 8.69 5.66
C LEU A 92 -11.75 9.12 6.08
N ASP A 93 -11.85 10.31 6.66
CA ASP A 93 -13.09 10.84 7.21
C ASP A 93 -13.19 12.35 6.94
N LEU A 94 -14.37 12.83 6.55
CA LEU A 94 -14.50 14.20 6.04
C LEU A 94 -14.75 15.22 7.15
N ASP A 95 -15.33 14.85 8.28
CA ASP A 95 -15.65 15.79 9.37
C ASP A 95 -14.80 15.59 10.64
N GLY A 96 -14.09 14.46 10.74
CA GLY A 96 -13.22 14.10 11.86
C GLY A 96 -13.97 13.58 13.07
N LEU A 97 -15.23 13.18 12.92
CA LEU A 97 -16.08 12.66 13.98
C LEU A 97 -16.30 11.16 13.77
N LEU A 98 -15.65 10.35 14.59
CA LEU A 98 -15.74 8.87 14.52
C LEU A 98 -17.18 8.35 14.49
N THR A 99 -18.13 9.04 15.13
CA THR A 99 -19.55 8.65 15.18
C THR A 99 -20.31 8.86 13.87
N THR A 100 -19.80 9.67 12.95
CA THR A 100 -20.38 9.88 11.63
C THR A 100 -19.83 8.81 10.69
N THR A 101 -20.69 7.91 10.21
CA THR A 101 -20.24 6.77 9.37
C THR A 101 -20.44 7.00 7.88
N ALA A 102 -21.28 7.97 7.51
CA ALA A 102 -21.72 8.19 6.14
C ALA A 102 -20.68 8.90 5.26
N ASP A 103 -19.67 9.50 5.88
CA ASP A 103 -18.60 10.28 5.25
C ASP A 103 -17.23 9.63 5.37
N ARG A 104 -17.19 8.37 5.84
CA ARG A 104 -16.00 7.53 5.79
C ARG A 104 -15.68 7.14 4.35
N ILE A 105 -14.40 7.21 4.01
CA ILE A 105 -13.88 6.81 2.71
C ILE A 105 -12.84 5.71 2.93
N PHE A 106 -13.14 4.54 2.38
CA PHE A 106 -12.32 3.34 2.54
C PHE A 106 -11.31 3.19 1.41
N ALA A 107 -10.23 2.45 1.70
CA ALA A 107 -9.26 2.08 0.70
C ALA A 107 -9.88 1.18 -0.37
N SER A 108 -9.44 1.36 -1.61
CA SER A 108 -9.84 0.53 -2.75
C SER A 108 -9.04 -0.77 -2.86
N SER A 109 -7.85 -0.81 -2.27
CA SER A 109 -6.96 -1.96 -2.25
C SER A 109 -5.84 -1.76 -1.23
N PHE A 110 -5.11 -2.85 -0.94
CA PHE A 110 -4.01 -2.85 0.00
C PHE A 110 -2.74 -3.45 -0.61
N LEU A 111 -1.59 -2.84 -0.32
CA LEU A 111 -0.27 -3.44 -0.54
C LEU A 111 0.30 -3.83 0.82
N PHE A 112 0.53 -5.12 1.02
CA PHE A 112 1.00 -5.64 2.31
C PHE A 112 2.44 -6.14 2.21
N THR A 113 3.17 -6.03 3.31
CA THR A 113 4.44 -6.71 3.52
C THR A 113 4.49 -7.12 4.98
N ALA A 114 4.38 -8.41 5.24
CA ALA A 114 4.47 -8.95 6.58
C ALA A 114 5.85 -8.67 7.19
N GLY A 115 5.84 -8.28 8.45
CA GLY A 115 7.02 -8.24 9.30
C GLY A 115 7.40 -9.63 9.83
N THR A 116 8.31 -9.66 10.79
CA THR A 116 8.67 -10.91 11.46
C THR A 116 7.71 -11.22 12.60
N THR A 117 7.44 -12.50 12.81
CA THR A 117 6.71 -12.95 14.00
C THR A 117 7.69 -13.37 15.10
N ARG A 118 7.35 -13.03 16.34
CA ARG A 118 8.14 -13.38 17.53
C ARG A 118 7.82 -14.82 17.92
N SER A 119 8.85 -15.59 18.26
CA SER A 119 8.65 -16.92 18.84
C SER A 119 7.98 -16.82 20.21
N GLY A 120 7.02 -17.69 20.52
CA GLY A 120 6.44 -17.78 21.85
C GLY A 120 5.47 -18.93 22.01
N SER A 121 4.92 -19.06 23.23
CA SER A 121 4.00 -20.13 23.60
C SER A 121 2.62 -20.01 22.96
N PHE A 122 2.25 -18.80 22.52
CA PHE A 122 1.05 -18.54 21.77
C PHE A 122 1.44 -18.21 20.32
N ALA A 123 1.32 -19.21 19.44
CA ALA A 123 1.58 -19.09 18.01
C ALA A 123 0.63 -20.04 17.26
N PRO A 124 -0.69 -19.80 17.32
CA PRO A 124 -1.61 -20.58 16.49
C PRO A 124 -1.26 -20.39 15.01
N PRO A 125 -1.55 -21.39 14.15
CA PRO A 125 -1.45 -21.17 12.71
C PRO A 125 -2.40 -20.04 12.31
N SER A 126 -1.98 -19.20 11.35
CA SER A 126 -2.85 -18.16 10.82
C SER A 126 -4.10 -18.80 10.20
N PRO A 127 -5.31 -18.38 10.60
CA PRO A 127 -6.56 -18.90 10.05
C PRO A 127 -6.72 -18.66 8.54
N SER A 128 -6.09 -17.60 8.04
CA SER A 128 -6.08 -17.18 6.63
C SER A 128 -4.89 -17.73 5.83
N GLY A 129 -3.94 -18.42 6.48
CA GLY A 129 -2.84 -19.13 5.81
C GLY A 129 -1.53 -18.33 5.64
N GLY A 130 -1.53 -17.04 5.95
CA GLY A 130 -0.33 -16.19 5.91
C GLY A 130 0.52 -16.24 7.19
N PRO A 131 1.62 -15.45 7.25
CA PRO A 131 2.51 -15.43 8.40
C PRO A 131 1.94 -14.66 9.61
N THR A 132 0.97 -13.76 9.40
CA THR A 132 0.33 -12.94 10.44
C THR A 132 -1.19 -13.08 10.42
N ASN A 133 -1.89 -12.65 11.48
CA ASN A 133 -3.36 -12.64 11.50
C ASN A 133 -3.90 -11.77 10.36
N GLY A 134 -4.95 -12.22 9.66
CA GLY A 134 -5.56 -11.45 8.57
C GLY A 134 -4.75 -11.37 7.28
N SER A 135 -3.68 -12.15 7.15
CA SER A 135 -2.92 -12.27 5.89
C SER A 135 -3.11 -13.64 5.25
N SER A 136 -3.22 -13.69 3.93
CA SER A 136 -3.26 -14.95 3.17
C SER A 136 -1.87 -15.43 2.74
N ASP A 137 -0.93 -14.50 2.62
CA ASP A 137 0.51 -14.74 2.45
C ASP A 137 1.32 -13.53 2.98
N ALA A 138 2.64 -13.54 2.81
CA ALA A 138 3.51 -12.46 3.32
C ALA A 138 3.36 -11.10 2.61
N SER A 139 2.55 -11.02 1.57
CA SER A 139 2.33 -9.85 0.71
C SER A 139 0.85 -9.53 0.45
N THR A 140 -0.05 -10.40 0.88
CA THR A 140 -1.48 -10.30 0.57
C THR A 140 -2.31 -10.31 1.86
N VAL A 141 -3.17 -9.30 2.01
CA VAL A 141 -4.20 -9.25 3.05
C VAL A 141 -5.30 -10.24 2.70
N ASP A 142 -5.81 -10.98 3.69
CA ASP A 142 -7.09 -11.69 3.57
C ASP A 142 -8.20 -10.72 3.99
N GLU A 143 -8.73 -9.96 3.04
CA GLU A 143 -9.74 -8.92 3.30
C GLU A 143 -11.05 -9.50 3.85
N GLY A 144 -11.35 -10.79 3.61
CA GLY A 144 -12.51 -11.47 4.20
C GLY A 144 -12.32 -11.82 5.68
N TRP A 145 -11.08 -11.86 6.17
CA TRP A 145 -10.74 -12.07 7.58
C TRP A 145 -10.46 -10.75 8.30
N ALA A 146 -9.71 -9.85 7.67
CA ALA A 146 -9.22 -8.63 8.30
C ALA A 146 -10.24 -7.51 8.38
N THR A 147 -11.19 -7.42 7.43
CA THR A 147 -12.30 -6.44 7.40
C THR A 147 -11.90 -5.00 7.76
N LEU A 148 -10.82 -4.51 7.12
CA LEU A 148 -10.21 -3.19 7.42
C LEU A 148 -11.09 -1.97 7.12
N ASP A 149 -12.27 -2.19 6.51
CA ASP A 149 -13.33 -1.21 6.27
C ASP A 149 -14.37 -1.15 7.39
N SER A 150 -14.16 -1.91 8.47
CA SER A 150 -15.03 -2.02 9.63
C SER A 150 -14.23 -1.78 10.90
N ILE A 151 -14.92 -1.45 11.99
CA ILE A 151 -14.35 -1.42 13.34
C ILE A 151 -14.99 -2.62 14.03
N ASP A 152 -14.38 -3.79 13.88
CA ASP A 152 -14.94 -5.06 14.35
C ASP A 152 -13.92 -6.06 14.90
N GLY A 153 -12.69 -5.59 15.13
CA GLY A 153 -11.60 -6.35 15.70
C GLY A 153 -11.98 -7.13 16.96
N VAL A 154 -11.73 -8.43 16.89
CA VAL A 154 -11.83 -9.35 18.02
C VAL A 154 -10.44 -9.77 18.43
N PHE A 155 -10.14 -9.65 19.73
CA PHE A 155 -8.84 -10.07 20.26
C PHE A 155 -8.58 -11.55 19.95
N PHE A 156 -7.45 -11.82 19.30
CA PHE A 156 -7.10 -13.15 18.77
C PHE A 156 -8.15 -13.77 17.84
N GLY A 157 -8.88 -12.95 17.11
CA GLY A 157 -9.96 -13.35 16.21
C GLY A 157 -9.90 -12.68 14.84
N THR A 158 -11.07 -12.58 14.22
CA THR A 158 -11.31 -11.87 12.96
C THR A 158 -11.34 -10.36 13.17
N GLY A 159 -11.40 -9.59 12.09
CA GLY A 159 -11.52 -8.13 12.15
C GLY A 159 -10.20 -7.41 12.35
N SER A 160 -9.09 -8.05 11.99
CA SER A 160 -7.80 -7.33 12.01
C SER A 160 -6.75 -7.98 11.13
N LEU A 161 -5.80 -7.15 10.75
CA LEU A 161 -4.52 -7.52 10.18
C LEU A 161 -3.40 -7.22 11.17
N THR A 162 -2.67 -8.25 11.60
CA THR A 162 -1.40 -8.04 12.31
C THR A 162 -0.30 -7.74 11.29
N LEU A 163 0.49 -6.69 11.52
CA LEU A 163 1.57 -6.31 10.61
C LEU A 163 2.81 -7.21 10.72
N GLY A 164 3.13 -7.75 11.89
CA GLY A 164 4.45 -8.31 12.16
C GLY A 164 5.45 -7.22 12.54
N ASP A 165 6.51 -7.58 13.28
CA ASP A 165 7.57 -6.64 13.63
C ASP A 165 8.24 -6.10 12.35
N GLY A 166 8.18 -4.79 12.13
CA GLY A 166 8.70 -4.11 10.93
C GLY A 166 7.87 -4.32 9.66
N GLY A 167 6.68 -4.91 9.78
CA GLY A 167 5.72 -5.05 8.68
C GLY A 167 5.09 -3.73 8.28
N ARG A 168 4.35 -3.73 7.16
CA ARG A 168 3.63 -2.55 6.68
C ARG A 168 2.42 -2.89 5.83
N LEU A 169 1.47 -1.97 5.83
CA LEU A 169 0.32 -1.94 4.97
C LEU A 169 0.24 -0.58 4.27
N THR A 170 0.01 -0.57 2.96
CA THR A 170 -0.33 0.65 2.23
C THR A 170 -1.77 0.55 1.71
N ALA A 171 -2.66 1.35 2.28
CA ALA A 171 -4.02 1.58 1.81
C ALA A 171 -4.00 2.49 0.59
N ILE A 172 -4.60 2.06 -0.53
CA ILE A 172 -4.65 2.80 -1.79
C ILE A 172 -6.06 3.33 -2.02
N PHE A 173 -6.17 4.62 -2.31
CA PHE A 173 -7.44 5.28 -2.61
C PHE A 173 -7.54 5.53 -4.11
N SER A 174 -8.56 4.93 -4.74
CA SER A 174 -8.85 5.07 -6.16
C SER A 174 -10.38 5.20 -6.36
N PRO A 175 -10.90 6.37 -6.75
CA PRO A 175 -10.14 7.58 -7.10
C PRO A 175 -9.40 8.20 -5.91
N GLU A 176 -8.40 9.04 -6.21
CA GLU A 176 -7.71 9.86 -5.22
C GLU A 176 -8.69 10.76 -4.45
N VAL A 177 -8.40 11.02 -3.17
CA VAL A 177 -9.30 11.75 -2.26
C VAL A 177 -8.80 13.18 -2.09
N PRO A 178 -9.54 14.21 -2.54
CA PRO A 178 -9.10 15.59 -2.39
C PRO A 178 -8.95 16.00 -0.92
N VAL A 179 -7.83 16.66 -0.60
CA VAL A 179 -7.64 17.31 0.70
C VAL A 179 -8.33 18.67 0.65
N GLY A 180 -9.61 18.67 1.03
CA GLY A 180 -10.43 19.87 1.12
C GLY A 180 -10.10 20.74 2.34
N SER A 181 -11.12 21.43 2.85
CA SER A 181 -11.00 22.20 4.11
C SER A 181 -10.98 21.31 5.37
N SER A 182 -11.29 20.03 5.21
CA SER A 182 -11.42 19.04 6.28
C SER A 182 -11.15 17.66 5.68
N LEU A 183 -10.20 16.93 6.27
CA LEU A 183 -9.92 15.54 5.96
C LEU A 183 -9.10 14.97 7.10
N PHE A 184 -9.55 13.83 7.63
CA PHE A 184 -8.90 13.13 8.71
C PHE A 184 -8.59 11.70 8.30
N LEU A 185 -7.58 11.13 8.93
CA LEU A 185 -7.26 9.72 8.85
C LEU A 185 -7.58 9.07 10.19
N PHE A 186 -8.34 7.98 10.15
CA PHE A 186 -8.54 7.09 11.28
C PHE A 186 -7.77 5.79 11.08
N ALA A 187 -7.15 5.32 12.15
CA ALA A 187 -6.59 3.98 12.26
C ALA A 187 -7.03 3.36 13.59
N GLY A 188 -7.49 2.11 13.55
CA GLY A 188 -7.91 1.35 14.72
C GLY A 188 -6.89 0.28 15.08
N GLU A 189 -6.53 0.19 16.36
CA GLU A 189 -5.71 -0.89 16.91
C GLU A 189 -6.56 -1.82 17.77
N VAL A 190 -6.40 -3.13 17.59
CA VAL A 190 -7.04 -4.12 18.46
C VAL A 190 -6.27 -4.21 19.79
N SER A 191 -6.52 -3.29 20.71
CA SER A 191 -6.08 -3.43 22.10
C SER A 191 -6.93 -2.60 23.08
N GLY A 192 -7.28 -3.24 24.20
CA GLY A 192 -8.08 -2.62 25.27
C GLY A 192 -7.28 -1.70 26.19
N ASP A 193 -5.95 -1.65 26.08
CA ASP A 193 -5.08 -0.84 26.92
C ASP A 193 -4.25 0.18 26.11
N PRO A 194 -3.98 1.39 26.64
CA PRO A 194 -3.17 2.41 25.94
C PRO A 194 -1.69 2.06 25.75
N GLY A 195 -1.23 0.94 26.34
CA GLY A 195 0.20 0.61 26.49
C GLY A 195 0.90 0.14 25.22
N GLU A 196 0.15 -0.17 24.17
CA GLU A 196 0.67 -0.62 22.86
C GLU A 196 0.69 0.51 21.81
N THR A 197 0.54 1.76 22.28
CA THR A 197 0.42 3.00 21.49
C THR A 197 1.11 2.88 20.15
N LEU A 198 0.32 2.90 19.07
CA LEU A 198 0.68 3.11 17.65
C LEU A 198 2.15 3.49 17.49
N THR A 199 3.04 2.50 17.69
CA THR A 199 4.49 2.70 17.55
C THR A 199 4.81 2.70 16.06
N GLY A 200 3.80 2.34 15.27
CA GLY A 200 3.83 2.36 13.84
C GLY A 200 3.76 3.75 13.24
N PHE A 201 4.45 3.90 12.11
CA PHE A 201 4.50 5.15 11.38
C PHE A 201 3.39 5.17 10.36
N VAL A 202 2.67 6.29 10.25
CA VAL A 202 1.78 6.52 9.12
C VAL A 202 2.34 7.59 8.21
N ASP A 203 2.57 7.23 6.96
CA ASP A 203 2.99 8.14 5.91
C ASP A 203 1.86 8.31 4.90
N VAL A 204 1.51 9.55 4.59
CA VAL A 204 0.49 9.88 3.60
C VAL A 204 1.15 10.42 2.35
N SER A 205 0.65 10.04 1.17
CA SER A 205 1.15 10.53 -0.12
C SER A 205 0.04 10.91 -1.09
N ASP A 206 0.30 11.98 -1.84
CA ASP A 206 -0.43 12.43 -3.02
C ASP A 206 0.05 11.75 -4.32
N THR A 207 1.01 10.83 -4.22
CA THR A 207 1.48 10.04 -5.35
C THR A 207 1.22 8.56 -5.11
N PRO A 208 0.81 7.81 -6.16
CA PRO A 208 0.74 6.37 -6.05
C PRO A 208 2.11 5.78 -5.66
N PRO A 209 2.15 4.68 -4.89
CA PRO A 209 3.39 3.97 -4.65
C PRO A 209 4.08 3.63 -5.98
N PRO A 210 5.42 3.67 -6.04
CA PRO A 210 6.13 3.40 -7.28
C PRO A 210 5.73 2.02 -7.80
N ASN A 211 5.11 1.99 -8.98
CA ASN A 211 5.00 0.76 -9.77
C ASN A 211 6.42 0.20 -9.91
N VAL A 212 6.65 -1.00 -9.36
CA VAL A 212 7.96 -1.66 -9.42
C VAL A 212 8.41 -1.64 -10.89
N PRO A 213 9.50 -0.93 -11.25
CA PRO A 213 9.93 -0.85 -12.64
C PRO A 213 10.17 -2.26 -13.16
N LEU A 214 9.60 -2.59 -14.32
CA LEU A 214 9.94 -3.83 -15.01
C LEU A 214 11.47 -3.93 -15.05
N PRO A 215 12.07 -5.06 -14.63
CA PRO A 215 13.52 -5.21 -14.65
C PRO A 215 14.04 -4.77 -16.01
N ALA A 216 15.06 -3.91 -16.05
CA ALA A 216 15.62 -3.40 -17.31
C ALA A 216 15.99 -4.55 -18.29
N GLY A 217 16.25 -5.75 -17.77
CA GLY A 217 16.42 -6.98 -18.54
C GLY A 217 15.24 -7.36 -19.43
N LEU A 218 13.99 -7.08 -19.05
CA LEU A 218 12.81 -7.34 -19.91
C LEU A 218 12.74 -6.40 -21.11
N VAL A 219 13.08 -5.12 -20.89
CA VAL A 219 13.17 -4.13 -21.98
C VAL A 219 14.33 -4.49 -22.92
N LEU A 220 15.47 -4.92 -22.36
CA LEU A 220 16.63 -5.36 -23.14
C LEU A 220 16.34 -6.65 -23.93
N LEU A 221 15.62 -7.60 -23.34
CA LEU A 221 15.21 -8.84 -23.99
C LEU A 221 14.20 -8.58 -25.11
N ALA A 222 13.18 -7.75 -24.86
CA ALA A 222 12.18 -7.38 -25.85
C ALA A 222 12.81 -6.64 -27.04
N SER A 223 13.72 -5.69 -26.76
CA SER A 223 14.46 -4.98 -27.81
C SER A 223 15.41 -5.92 -28.58
N GLY A 224 16.08 -6.85 -27.92
CA GLY A 224 16.90 -7.89 -28.55
C GLY A 224 16.10 -8.81 -29.49
N LEU A 225 14.94 -9.28 -29.05
CA LEU A 225 14.05 -10.14 -29.86
C LEU A 225 13.48 -9.39 -31.08
N ALA A 226 13.09 -8.13 -30.91
CA ALA A 226 12.65 -7.27 -32.01
C ALA A 226 13.76 -7.07 -33.06
N GLY A 227 15.00 -6.81 -32.60
CA GLY A 227 16.16 -6.70 -33.47
C GLY A 227 16.46 -7.98 -34.25
N ALA A 228 16.45 -9.14 -33.58
CA ALA A 228 16.68 -10.44 -34.22
C ALA A 228 15.58 -10.80 -35.25
N GLY A 229 14.31 -10.49 -34.95
CA GLY A 229 13.19 -10.72 -35.86
C GLY A 229 13.29 -9.90 -37.15
N LEU A 230 13.73 -8.63 -37.04
CA LEU A 230 13.95 -7.75 -38.19
C LEU A 230 15.13 -8.21 -39.05
N LEU A 231 16.22 -8.70 -38.44
CA LEU A 231 17.37 -9.26 -39.15
C LEU A 231 17.02 -10.56 -39.89
N ARG A 232 16.22 -11.45 -39.28
CA ARG A 232 15.77 -12.70 -39.90
C ARG A 232 14.91 -12.47 -41.14
N ARG A 233 14.07 -11.44 -41.14
CA ARG A 233 13.22 -11.09 -42.30
C ARG A 233 14.02 -10.63 -43.54
N ARG A 234 15.26 -10.14 -43.36
CA ARG A 234 16.11 -9.71 -44.48
C ARG A 234 16.92 -10.84 -45.11
N GLY A 235 17.18 -11.94 -44.40
CA GLY A 235 17.97 -13.07 -44.90
C GLY A 235 17.21 -14.14 -45.70
N GLY A 236 15.88 -14.03 -45.83
CA GLY A 236 15.01 -15.06 -46.41
C GLY A 236 14.71 -14.93 -47.92
N ARG A 237 15.50 -14.19 -48.69
CA ARG A 237 15.39 -14.14 -50.15
C ARG A 237 16.68 -14.65 -50.78
N PHE A 238 16.73 -15.94 -51.03
CA PHE A 238 17.56 -16.58 -52.06
C PHE A 238 16.64 -17.29 -53.04
#